data_AF-A0A9D1JMI7-F1
#
_entry.id   AF-A0A9D1JMI7-F1
#
_cell.length_a   1.000
_cell.length_b   1.000
_cell.length_c   1.000
_cell.angle_alpha   90.00
_cell.angle_beta   90.00
_cell.angle_gamma   90.00
#
_symmetry.space_group_name_H-M   'P 1'
#
loop_
_entity.id
_entity.type
_entity.pdbx_description
1 polymer ?
#
loop_
_entity_poly.entity_id
_entity_poly.type
_entity_poly.pdbx_seq_one_letter_code
_entity_poly.pdbx_strand_id
1 'polypeptide(L)'
;MKPKEEDLEQILLNNASLDELIKMKIEKEFKSELVKAYKKPHKKTITDISKVPKGMVFSKQAVFKHFNRRTKSETFINGVQAEAMLGIQNSIREKIYKGELSAFTTEDAYVKFEKIDVEV
;
A
#
# COMPACT_ATOMS: atom_id res chain seq x y z
N MET A 1 1.30 -35.69 -20.62
CA MET A 1 0.28 -35.39 -19.59
C MET A 1 -0.76 -34.48 -20.23
N LYS A 2 -1.98 -34.97 -20.45
CA LYS A 2 -3.08 -34.28 -21.16
C LYS A 2 -4.17 -33.89 -20.15
N PRO A 3 -4.12 -32.69 -19.53
CA PRO A 3 -5.03 -32.35 -18.43
C PRO A 3 -6.38 -31.79 -18.94
N LYS A 4 -6.90 -32.27 -20.08
CA LYS A 4 -8.15 -31.73 -20.68
C LYS A 4 -9.23 -32.80 -20.91
N GLU A 5 -8.86 -34.07 -20.98
CA GLU A 5 -9.82 -35.17 -21.23
C GLU A 5 -10.49 -35.65 -19.93
N GLU A 6 -9.76 -35.70 -18.80
CA GLU A 6 -10.30 -36.16 -17.50
C GLU A 6 -11.41 -35.26 -16.94
N ASP A 7 -11.33 -33.93 -17.13
CA ASP A 7 -12.37 -32.99 -16.68
C ASP A 7 -13.69 -33.17 -17.45
N LEU A 8 -13.61 -33.45 -18.76
CA LEU A 8 -14.78 -33.61 -19.62
C LEU A 8 -15.49 -34.94 -19.35
N GLU A 9 -14.75 -36.02 -19.15
CA GLU A 9 -15.31 -37.34 -18.81
C GLU A 9 -15.99 -37.33 -17.45
N GLN A 10 -15.45 -36.63 -16.45
CA GLN A 10 -16.07 -36.49 -15.12
C GLN A 10 -17.36 -35.66 -15.14
N ILE A 11 -17.46 -34.66 -16.03
CA ILE A 11 -18.69 -33.87 -16.21
C ILE A 11 -19.77 -34.69 -16.92
N LEU A 12 -19.40 -35.57 -17.85
CA LEU A 12 -20.33 -36.48 -18.53
C LEU A 12 -20.79 -37.65 -17.64
N LEU A 13 -19.93 -38.14 -16.73
CA LEU A 13 -20.27 -39.20 -15.77
C LEU A 13 -21.18 -38.72 -14.63
N ASN A 14 -21.06 -37.46 -14.23
CA ASN A 14 -21.98 -36.86 -13.28
C ASN A 14 -23.27 -36.51 -14.02
N ASN A 15 -24.29 -37.34 -13.86
CA ASN A 15 -25.67 -37.11 -14.30
C ASN A 15 -26.32 -35.93 -13.53
N ALA A 16 -25.58 -34.83 -13.36
CA ALA A 16 -25.90 -33.69 -12.54
C ALA A 16 -27.05 -32.93 -13.20
N SER A 17 -28.10 -32.67 -12.41
CA SER A 17 -29.21 -31.85 -12.86
C SER A 17 -28.70 -30.48 -13.31
N LEU A 18 -29.36 -29.86 -14.29
CA LEU A 18 -28.99 -28.53 -14.81
C LEU A 18 -28.73 -27.52 -13.67
N ASP A 19 -29.50 -27.62 -12.58
CA ASP A 19 -29.36 -26.84 -11.36
C ASP A 19 -28.01 -27.02 -10.63
N GLU A 20 -27.46 -28.23 -10.60
CA GLU A 20 -26.16 -28.51 -9.97
C GLU A 20 -25.00 -27.95 -10.80
N LEU A 21 -25.10 -28.04 -12.14
CA LEU A 21 -24.13 -27.42 -13.04
C LEU A 21 -24.16 -25.89 -12.92
N ILE A 22 -25.34 -25.29 -12.77
CA ILE A 22 -25.50 -23.85 -12.53
C ILE A 22 -24.87 -23.46 -11.18
N LYS A 23 -25.15 -24.20 -10.10
CA LYS A 23 -24.54 -23.96 -8.78
C LYS A 23 -23.01 -24.05 -8.83
N MET A 24 -22.45 -25.09 -9.45
CA MET A 24 -21.00 -25.23 -9.58
C MET A 24 -20.38 -24.08 -10.37
N LYS A 25 -21.05 -23.60 -11.42
CA LYS A 25 -20.57 -22.45 -12.21
C LYS A 25 -20.60 -21.16 -11.38
N ILE A 26 -21.70 -20.90 -10.67
CA ILE A 26 -21.85 -19.74 -9.78
C ILE A 26 -20.80 -19.78 -8.66
N GLU A 27 -20.58 -20.93 -8.02
CA GLU A 27 -19.55 -21.07 -6.97
C GLU A 27 -18.14 -20.85 -7.52
N LYS A 28 -17.87 -21.31 -8.73
CA LYS A 28 -16.56 -21.14 -9.39
C LYS A 28 -16.33 -19.68 -9.77
N GLU A 29 -17.36 -19.00 -10.28
CA GLU A 29 -17.33 -17.55 -10.54
C GLU A 29 -17.16 -16.76 -9.24
N PHE A 30 -17.94 -17.06 -8.20
CA PHE A 30 -17.87 -16.42 -6.89
C PHE A 30 -16.49 -16.61 -6.24
N LYS A 31 -15.93 -17.82 -6.26
CA LYS A 31 -14.55 -18.07 -5.78
C LYS A 31 -13.52 -17.29 -6.60
N SER A 32 -13.71 -17.17 -7.92
CA SER A 32 -12.79 -16.40 -8.76
C SER A 32 -12.86 -14.88 -8.50
N GLU A 33 -14.04 -14.35 -8.21
CA GLU A 33 -14.26 -12.96 -7.81
C GLU A 33 -13.69 -12.66 -6.43
N LEU A 34 -13.90 -13.57 -5.47
CA LEU A 34 -13.28 -13.48 -4.16
C LEU A 34 -11.75 -13.47 -4.28
N VAL A 35 -11.15 -14.39 -5.06
CA VAL A 35 -9.69 -14.42 -5.26
C VAL A 35 -9.17 -13.14 -5.93
N LYS A 36 -9.93 -12.53 -6.86
CA LYS A 36 -9.58 -11.23 -7.45
C LYS A 36 -9.70 -10.08 -6.45
N ALA A 37 -10.72 -10.09 -5.58
CA ALA A 37 -10.89 -9.10 -4.52
C ALA A 37 -9.84 -9.23 -3.39
N TYR A 38 -9.38 -10.46 -3.10
CA TYR A 38 -8.35 -10.75 -2.11
C TYR A 38 -6.91 -10.65 -2.64
N LYS A 39 -6.69 -10.43 -3.94
CA LYS A 39 -5.39 -9.98 -4.45
C LYS A 39 -5.14 -8.58 -3.93
N LYS A 40 -4.66 -8.50 -2.69
CA LYS A 40 -4.18 -7.28 -2.05
C LYS A 40 -3.23 -6.60 -3.05
N PRO A 41 -3.41 -5.32 -3.38
CA PRO A 41 -2.46 -4.60 -4.22
C PRO A 41 -1.07 -4.80 -3.63
N HIS A 42 -0.07 -5.00 -4.47
CA HIS A 42 1.26 -5.34 -4.02
C HIS A 42 1.84 -4.11 -3.30
N LYS A 43 1.69 -4.05 -1.97
CA LYS A 43 2.22 -2.96 -1.16
C LYS A 43 3.75 -3.00 -1.23
N LYS A 44 4.34 -2.06 -1.95
CA LYS A 44 5.79 -1.84 -1.92
C LYS A 44 6.08 -0.83 -0.81
N THR A 45 6.77 -1.29 0.22
CA THR A 45 7.32 -0.41 1.25
C THR A 45 8.63 0.17 0.74
N ILE A 46 8.68 1.50 0.62
CA ILE A 46 9.89 2.25 0.24
C ILE A 46 10.39 2.97 1.50
N THR A 47 11.61 2.66 1.91
CA THR A 47 12.27 3.28 3.09
C THR A 47 13.21 4.42 2.71
N ASP A 48 13.65 4.47 1.45
CA ASP A 48 14.56 5.50 0.94
C ASP A 48 13.77 6.63 0.31
N ILE A 49 13.88 7.84 0.86
CA ILE A 49 13.14 9.01 0.38
C ILE A 49 13.46 9.35 -1.09
N SER A 50 14.68 9.04 -1.54
CA SER A 50 15.15 9.30 -2.91
C SER A 50 14.43 8.45 -3.94
N LYS A 51 13.90 7.29 -3.52
CA LYS A 51 13.18 6.34 -4.37
C LYS A 51 11.67 6.56 -4.35
N VAL A 52 11.18 7.48 -3.50
CA VAL A 52 9.76 7.79 -3.41
C VAL A 52 9.34 8.63 -4.63
N PRO A 53 8.23 8.29 -5.30
CA PRO A 53 7.69 9.12 -6.36
C PRO A 53 7.49 10.57 -5.89
N LYS A 54 8.02 11.52 -6.65
CA LYS A 54 7.87 12.96 -6.39
C LYS A 54 6.38 13.31 -6.43
N GLY A 55 5.82 13.69 -5.28
CA GLY A 55 4.38 13.87 -5.08
C GLY A 55 3.76 12.96 -4.01
N MET A 56 4.38 11.82 -3.71
CA MET A 56 3.91 10.91 -2.66
C MET A 56 4.61 11.11 -1.31
N VAL A 57 5.73 11.85 -1.27
CA VAL A 57 6.53 12.09 -0.05
C VAL A 57 5.70 12.70 1.09
N PHE A 58 4.81 13.65 0.79
CA PHE A 58 3.93 14.28 1.78
C PHE A 58 2.49 13.72 1.76
N SER A 59 2.29 12.53 1.19
CA SER A 59 0.96 11.89 1.16
C SER A 59 0.55 11.32 2.52
N LYS A 60 -0.73 10.98 2.66
CA LYS A 60 -1.25 10.25 3.83
C LYS A 60 -0.64 8.85 4.00
N GLN A 61 -0.07 8.29 2.94
CA GLN A 61 0.56 6.97 2.93
C GLN A 61 2.01 7.01 3.44
N ALA A 62 2.64 8.19 3.45
CA ALA A 62 3.98 8.38 3.98
C ALA A 62 3.95 8.45 5.51
N VAL A 63 4.91 7.79 6.14
CA VAL A 63 5.10 7.73 7.60
C VAL A 63 6.41 8.43 7.95
N PHE A 64 6.30 9.42 8.82
CA PHE A 64 7.42 10.14 9.40
C PHE A 64 7.48 9.86 10.90
N LYS A 65 8.68 9.63 11.41
CA LYS A 65 8.96 9.63 12.84
C LYS A 65 9.06 11.08 13.30
N HIS A 66 8.24 11.43 14.27
CA HIS A 66 8.21 12.72 14.94
C HIS A 66 8.72 12.55 16.37
N PHE A 67 9.82 13.20 16.69
CA PHE A 67 10.39 13.23 18.02
C PHE A 67 10.15 14.61 18.65
N ASN A 68 9.32 14.65 19.69
CA ASN A 68 9.07 15.88 20.45
C ASN A 68 10.21 16.10 21.45
N ARG A 69 10.95 17.20 21.30
CA ARG A 69 12.11 17.52 22.15
C ARG A 69 11.68 17.96 23.55
N ARG A 70 10.48 18.51 23.73
CA ARG A 70 9.94 18.90 25.04
C ARG A 70 9.54 17.69 25.87
N THR A 71 8.75 16.78 25.31
CA THR A 71 8.24 15.60 26.04
C THR A 71 9.15 14.38 25.94
N LYS A 72 10.20 14.45 25.09
CA LYS A 72 11.11 13.34 24.76
C LYS A 72 10.37 12.10 24.25
N SER A 73 9.24 12.31 23.56
CA SER A 73 8.38 11.23 23.07
C SER A 73 8.53 11.07 21.56
N GLU A 74 8.59 9.82 21.12
CA GLU A 74 8.54 9.45 19.71
C GLU A 74 7.10 9.12 19.31
N THR A 75 6.62 9.74 18.25
CA THR A 75 5.32 9.47 17.62
C THR A 75 5.50 9.30 16.12
N PHE A 76 4.48 8.77 15.46
CA PHE A 76 4.45 8.67 14.00
C PHE A 76 3.38 9.60 13.46
N ILE A 77 3.74 10.37 12.44
CA ILE A 77 2.86 11.30 11.75
C ILE A 77 2.84 10.96 10.26
N ASN A 78 1.75 11.35 9.59
CA ASN A 78 1.65 11.18 8.14
C ASN A 78 2.39 12.32 7.39
N GLY A 79 2.56 12.15 6.08
CA GLY A 79 3.22 13.15 5.24
C GLY A 79 2.54 14.52 5.23
N VAL A 80 1.20 14.56 5.32
CA VAL A 80 0.43 15.83 5.33
C VAL A 80 0.70 16.61 6.63
N GLN A 81 0.77 15.90 7.76
CA GLN A 81 1.12 16.50 9.06
C GLN A 81 2.56 16.98 9.05
N ALA A 82 3.49 16.18 8.52
CA ALA A 82 4.89 16.59 8.38
C ALA A 82 5.04 17.85 7.48
N GLU A 83 4.28 17.94 6.39
CA GLU A 83 4.27 19.11 5.52
C GLU A 83 3.72 20.37 6.21
N ALA A 84 2.66 20.21 7.02
CA ALA A 84 2.10 21.30 7.82
C ALA A 84 3.11 21.83 8.84
N MET A 85 3.94 20.95 9.43
CA MET A 85 4.99 21.34 10.38
C MET A 85 6.12 22.16 9.75
N LEU A 86 6.37 22.02 8.44
CA LEU A 86 7.36 22.84 7.73
C LEU A 86 6.90 24.29 7.55
N GLY A 87 5.58 24.54 7.56
CA GLY A 87 5.01 25.89 7.51
C GLY A 87 5.54 26.73 6.35
N ILE A 88 6.29 27.79 6.68
CA ILE A 88 6.84 28.79 5.73
C ILE A 88 8.20 28.37 5.16
N GLN A 89 8.82 27.28 5.66
CA GLN A 89 10.15 26.82 5.24
C GLN A 89 10.14 26.09 3.88
N ASN A 90 9.75 26.82 2.82
CA ASN A 90 9.62 26.28 1.46
C ASN A 90 10.92 25.67 0.94
N SER A 91 12.08 26.24 1.30
CA SER A 91 13.38 25.72 0.86
C SER A 91 13.67 24.30 1.40
N ILE A 92 13.24 24.00 2.63
CA ILE A 92 13.41 22.67 3.21
C ILE A 92 12.37 21.71 2.62
N ARG A 93 11.13 22.18 2.43
CA ARG A 93 10.08 21.42 1.74
C ARG A 93 10.54 20.94 0.37
N GLU A 94 11.12 21.81 -0.45
CA GLU A 94 11.60 21.44 -1.78
C GLU A 94 12.72 20.40 -1.75
N LYS A 95 13.66 20.50 -0.81
CA LYS A 95 14.75 19.52 -0.66
C LYS A 95 14.23 18.15 -0.26
N ILE A 96 13.26 18.10 0.65
CA ILE A 96 12.59 16.84 1.04
C ILE A 96 11.78 16.28 -0.13
N TYR A 97 11.09 17.14 -0.87
CA TYR A 97 10.32 16.75 -2.05
C TYR A 97 11.21 16.18 -3.18
N LYS A 98 12.43 16.71 -3.32
CA LYS A 98 13.46 16.21 -4.25
C LYS A 98 14.13 14.93 -3.76
N GLY A 99 13.92 14.54 -2.50
CA GLY A 99 14.58 13.39 -1.87
C GLY A 99 16.02 13.67 -1.42
N GLU A 100 16.44 14.94 -1.38
CA GLU A 100 17.79 15.35 -0.95
C GLU A 100 17.92 15.34 0.58
N LEU A 101 16.83 15.65 1.29
CA LEU A 101 16.75 15.64 2.74
C LEU A 101 15.71 14.64 3.20
N SER A 102 16.10 13.73 4.10
CA SER A 102 15.20 12.74 4.70
C SER A 102 14.66 13.18 6.06
N ALA A 103 15.15 14.28 6.61
CA ALA A 103 14.75 14.78 7.92
C ALA A 103 14.81 16.32 8.01
N PHE A 104 14.06 16.86 8.95
CA PHE A 104 14.07 18.29 9.29
C PHE A 104 13.81 18.49 10.79
N THR A 105 14.27 19.62 11.30
CA THR A 105 13.99 20.06 12.67
C THR A 105 13.04 21.25 12.62
N THR A 106 12.04 21.24 13.50
CA THR A 106 11.35 22.44 13.92
C THR A 106 11.91 22.91 15.26
N GLU A 107 11.37 24.00 15.80
CA GLU A 107 11.78 24.55 17.10
C GLU A 107 11.70 23.51 18.22
N ASP A 108 10.62 22.71 18.23
CA ASP A 108 10.32 21.79 19.32
C ASP A 108 10.36 20.31 18.93
N ALA A 109 10.58 19.98 17.66
CA ALA A 109 10.53 18.60 17.19
C ALA A 109 11.59 18.28 16.13
N TYR A 110 11.94 17.01 16.04
CA TYR A 110 12.72 16.44 14.95
C TYR A 110 11.84 15.49 14.16
N VAL A 111 11.76 15.66 12.85
CA VAL A 111 10.91 14.86 11.97
C VAL A 111 11.78 14.18 10.93
N LYS A 112 11.65 12.86 10.81
CA LYS A 112 12.42 12.03 9.88
C LYS A 112 11.51 11.11 9.09
N PHE A 113 11.73 11.00 7.79
CA PHE A 113 11.07 10.03 6.93
C PHE A 113 11.46 8.60 7.33
N GLU A 114 10.46 7.76 7.56
CA GLU A 114 10.65 6.37 7.96
C GLU A 114 10.35 5.43 6.79
N LYS A 115 9.15 5.56 6.21
CA LYS A 115 8.69 4.71 5.10
C LYS A 115 7.50 5.30 4.38
N ILE A 116 7.24 4.82 3.18
CA ILE A 116 5.96 4.98 2.50
C ILE A 116 5.52 3.62 1.97
N ASP A 117 4.24 3.32 2.16
CA ASP A 117 3.61 2.12 1.63
C ASP A 117 2.85 2.51 0.35
N VAL A 118 3.43 2.19 -0.82
CA VAL A 118 2.83 2.47 -2.13
C VAL A 118 2.04 1.24 -2.57
N GLU A 119 0.76 1.41 -2.87
CA GLU A 119 -0.05 0.38 -3.51
C GLU A 119 0.32 0.32 -4.99
N VAL A 120 0.83 -0.83 -5.43
CA VAL A 120 1.15 -1.14 -6.83
C VAL A 120 0.06 -2.01 -7.43
#